data_AF-A0A7S0A4B1-F1
#
_entry.id   AF-A0A7S0A4B1-F1
#
_cell.length_a   1.000
_cell.length_b   1.000
_cell.length_c   1.000
_cell.angle_alpha   90.00
_cell.angle_beta   90.00
_cell.angle_gamma   90.00
#
_symmetry.space_group_name_H-M   'P 1'
#
loop_
_entity.id
_entity.type
_entity.pdbx_description
1 polymer ?
#
loop_
_entity_poly.entity_id
_entity_poly.type
_entity_poly.pdbx_seq_one_letter_code
_entity_poly.pdbx_strand_id
1 'polypeptide(L)'
;GRAFRESGASSLLPYAEGFQDHWWPQAPTQYRFFREYLVPTVSLEWVLGSLLMDREVDFLKVDAQGLDYGAFASLGRHMQKVRRVQMELHTHVRHHGELACADVIARMAQL
;
A
#
# COMPACT_ATOMS: atom_id res chain seq x y z
N GLY A 1 4.93 11.89 -32.86
CA GLY A 1 5.39 11.86 -31.46
C GLY A 1 5.14 10.48 -30.90
N ARG A 2 6.12 9.85 -30.24
CA ARG A 2 5.91 8.56 -29.56
C ARG A 2 5.01 8.82 -28.36
N ALA A 3 3.79 8.27 -28.37
CA ALA A 3 2.97 8.22 -27.18
C ALA A 3 3.74 7.46 -26.09
N PHE A 4 3.92 8.08 -24.93
CA PHE A 4 4.50 7.45 -23.76
C PHE A 4 3.62 6.25 -23.39
N ARG A 5 4.22 5.06 -23.28
CA ARG A 5 3.54 3.83 -22.83
C ARG A 5 4.12 3.48 -21.46
N GLU A 6 3.41 3.86 -20.41
CA GLU A 6 3.72 3.42 -19.05
C GLU A 6 3.02 2.10 -18.77
N SER A 7 3.74 1.20 -18.10
CA SER A 7 3.19 0.03 -17.45
C SER A 7 3.23 0.29 -15.95
N GLY A 8 2.07 0.32 -15.30
CA GLY A 8 1.95 0.40 -13.84
C GLY A 8 1.44 -0.93 -13.28
N ALA A 9 1.83 -1.24 -12.05
CA ALA A 9 1.24 -2.32 -11.26
C ALA A 9 0.70 -1.70 -9.97
N SER A 10 -0.51 -2.07 -9.60
CA SER A 10 -1.14 -1.66 -8.34
C SER A 10 -1.72 -2.86 -7.63
N SER A 11 -1.65 -2.84 -6.30
CA SER A 11 -2.34 -3.79 -5.43
C SER A 11 -3.79 -3.38 -5.14
N LEU A 12 -4.25 -2.24 -5.65
CA LEU A 12 -5.62 -1.74 -5.50
C LEU A 12 -6.46 -2.21 -6.70
N LEU A 13 -7.69 -2.63 -6.45
CA LEU A 13 -8.69 -2.83 -7.50
C LEU A 13 -10.01 -2.14 -7.11
N PRO A 14 -10.66 -1.41 -8.04
CA PRO A 14 -10.13 -0.98 -9.34
C PRO A 14 -9.07 0.10 -9.17
N TYR A 15 -7.92 -0.02 -9.86
CA TYR A 15 -6.86 0.99 -9.79
C TYR A 15 -7.04 2.07 -10.84
N ALA A 16 -7.46 1.70 -12.05
CA ALA A 16 -7.38 2.61 -13.18
C ALA A 16 -8.67 3.41 -13.44
N GLU A 17 -9.80 2.98 -12.89
CA GLU A 17 -11.05 3.73 -13.02
C GLU A 17 -11.03 4.97 -12.10
N GLY A 18 -10.70 6.13 -12.68
CA GLY A 18 -10.72 7.42 -12.00
C GLY A 18 -9.41 7.86 -11.34
N PHE A 19 -8.34 7.06 -11.43
CA PHE A 19 -7.03 7.42 -10.85
C PHE A 19 -6.32 8.51 -11.64
N GLN A 20 -5.90 9.55 -10.92
CA GLN A 20 -5.14 10.69 -11.44
C GLN A 20 -3.85 10.82 -10.62
N ASP A 21 -2.79 10.12 -11.05
CA ASP A 21 -1.48 10.11 -10.37
C ASP A 21 -0.88 11.54 -10.27
N HIS A 22 -1.15 12.37 -11.28
CA HIS A 22 -0.68 13.74 -11.35
C HIS A 22 -1.80 14.72 -11.71
N TRP A 23 -2.18 15.56 -10.74
CA TRP A 23 -3.04 16.72 -10.98
C TRP A 23 -2.20 17.91 -11.46
N TRP A 24 -1.91 17.99 -12.76
CA TRP A 24 -1.51 19.25 -13.38
C TRP A 24 -2.46 19.62 -14.52
N PRO A 25 -2.72 20.94 -14.74
CA PRO A 25 -3.56 21.37 -15.84
C PRO A 25 -3.03 20.80 -17.17
N GLN A 26 -3.93 20.18 -17.95
CA GLN A 26 -3.64 19.57 -19.26
C GLN A 26 -2.87 18.24 -19.22
N ALA A 27 -2.72 17.59 -18.06
CA ALA A 27 -2.20 16.22 -18.01
C ALA A 27 -3.03 15.31 -18.94
N PRO A 28 -2.45 14.67 -19.97
CA PRO A 28 -3.17 13.61 -20.66
C PRO A 28 -3.45 12.49 -19.65
N THR A 29 -4.63 11.86 -19.73
CA THR A 29 -4.95 10.68 -18.92
C THR A 29 -3.86 9.63 -19.15
N GLN A 30 -2.97 9.42 -18.18
CA GLN A 30 -1.76 8.60 -18.33
C GLN A 30 -2.11 7.14 -18.68
N TYR A 31 -3.30 6.69 -18.27
CA TYR A 31 -3.74 5.31 -18.38
C TYR A 31 -4.75 5.08 -19.51
N ARG A 32 -4.52 5.63 -20.72
CA ARG A 32 -5.42 5.34 -21.86
C ARG A 32 -5.40 3.86 -22.30
N PHE A 33 -4.34 3.13 -21.96
CA PHE A 33 -4.15 1.72 -22.32
C PHE A 33 -3.59 0.92 -21.14
N PHE A 34 -4.43 0.54 -20.18
CA PHE A 34 -4.05 -0.34 -19.08
C PHE A 34 -4.67 -1.73 -19.22
N ARG A 35 -4.05 -2.71 -18.56
CA ARG A 35 -4.62 -4.03 -18.29
C ARG A 35 -4.48 -4.31 -16.81
N GLU A 36 -5.58 -4.67 -16.17
CA GLU A 36 -5.58 -5.10 -14.77
C GLU A 36 -5.38 -6.61 -14.70
N TYR A 37 -4.55 -7.05 -13.77
CA TYR A 37 -4.31 -8.45 -13.47
C TYR A 37 -4.39 -8.65 -11.97
N LEU A 38 -5.07 -9.70 -11.53
CA LEU A 38 -5.02 -10.11 -10.13
C LEU A 38 -3.63 -10.67 -9.84
N VAL A 39 -2.96 -10.08 -8.85
CA VAL A 39 -1.67 -10.57 -8.35
C VAL A 39 -1.94 -11.34 -7.06
N PRO A 40 -1.42 -12.58 -6.91
CA PRO A 40 -1.53 -13.29 -5.64
C PRO A 40 -0.88 -12.50 -4.51
N THR A 41 -1.61 -12.32 -3.42
CA THR A 41 -1.13 -11.61 -2.22
C THR A 41 -0.86 -12.59 -1.08
N VAL A 42 0.16 -12.32 -0.27
CA VAL A 42 0.45 -13.03 0.98
C VAL A 42 0.42 -12.06 2.15
N SER A 43 0.09 -12.53 3.35
CA SER A 43 0.14 -11.71 4.56
C SER A 43 1.59 -11.53 5.04
N LEU A 44 1.85 -10.42 5.74
CA LEU A 44 3.13 -10.24 6.42
C LEU A 44 3.33 -11.28 7.54
N GLU A 45 2.26 -11.77 8.17
CA GLU A 45 2.35 -12.88 9.14
C GLU A 45 2.98 -14.12 8.49
N TRP A 46 2.54 -14.50 7.28
CA TRP A 46 3.11 -15.64 6.58
C TRP A 46 4.56 -15.39 6.16
N VAL A 47 4.88 -14.19 5.68
CA VAL A 47 6.25 -13.80 5.32
C VAL A 47 7.18 -13.92 6.54
N LEU A 48 6.79 -13.37 7.69
CA LEU A 48 7.62 -13.43 8.89
C LEU A 48 7.76 -14.85 9.43
N GLY A 49 6.67 -15.62 9.49
CA GLY A 49 6.70 -16.99 10.01
C GLY A 49 7.42 -17.98 9.08
N SER A 50 7.19 -17.89 7.77
CA SER A 50 7.65 -18.89 6.80
C SER A 50 8.94 -18.50 6.11
N LEU A 51 9.06 -17.26 5.64
CA LEU A 51 10.22 -16.82 4.85
C LEU A 51 11.35 -16.30 5.75
N LEU A 52 11.01 -15.52 6.78
CA LEU A 52 11.98 -14.95 7.70
C LEU A 52 12.25 -15.83 8.92
N MET A 53 11.62 -17.01 8.99
CA MET A 53 11.79 -17.99 10.07
C MET A 53 11.71 -17.34 11.44
N ASP A 54 10.65 -16.55 11.66
CA ASP A 54 10.36 -15.94 12.94
C ASP A 54 11.40 -14.92 13.45
N ARG A 55 12.30 -14.41 12.59
CA ARG A 55 13.28 -13.37 12.95
C ARG A 55 12.62 -12.03 13.26
N GLU A 56 13.27 -11.26 14.12
CA GLU A 56 12.92 -9.87 14.38
C GLU A 56 13.25 -8.99 13.16
N VAL A 57 12.44 -7.94 12.98
CA VAL A 57 12.55 -6.96 11.91
C VAL A 57 12.87 -5.61 12.55
N ASP A 58 14.09 -5.13 12.34
CA ASP A 58 14.55 -3.85 12.89
C ASP A 58 13.77 -2.64 12.37
N PHE A 59 13.34 -2.72 11.11
CA PHE A 59 12.63 -1.66 10.42
C PHE A 59 11.79 -2.21 9.27
N LEU A 60 10.51 -1.83 9.23
CA LEU A 60 9.58 -2.14 8.15
C LEU A 60 9.09 -0.85 7.50
N LYS A 61 9.42 -0.64 6.21
CA LYS A 61 8.74 0.37 5.39
C LYS A 61 7.53 -0.28 4.73
N VAL A 62 6.37 0.33 4.88
CA VAL A 62 5.16 -0.01 4.14
C VAL A 62 4.83 1.16 3.23
N ASP A 63 4.50 0.83 1.99
CA ASP A 63 4.11 1.74 0.93
C ASP A 63 3.16 0.94 0.03
N ALA A 64 1.88 0.95 0.43
CA ALA A 64 0.85 0.09 -0.15
C ALA A 64 -0.29 0.92 -0.73
N GLN A 65 0.05 2.10 -1.29
CA GLN A 65 -0.87 3.01 -1.97
C GLN A 65 -2.12 3.34 -1.12
N GLY A 66 -1.94 3.61 0.18
CA GLY A 66 -3.04 3.92 1.11
C GLY A 66 -3.59 2.72 1.88
N LEU A 67 -3.21 1.49 1.52
CA LEU A 67 -3.51 0.29 2.32
C LEU A 67 -2.40 -0.04 3.34
N ASP A 68 -1.53 0.91 3.63
CA ASP A 68 -0.33 0.76 4.45
C ASP A 68 -0.63 0.15 5.83
N TYR A 69 -1.63 0.67 6.53
CA TYR A 69 -2.02 0.11 7.83
C TYR A 69 -2.60 -1.30 7.70
N GLY A 70 -3.36 -1.59 6.64
CA GLY A 70 -3.89 -2.94 6.39
C GLY A 70 -2.77 -3.96 6.13
N ALA A 71 -1.77 -3.57 5.32
CA ALA A 71 -0.58 -4.37 5.10
C ALA A 71 0.20 -4.59 6.42
N PHE A 72 0.40 -3.55 7.22
CA PHE A 72 1.01 -3.69 8.55
C PHE A 72 0.19 -4.59 9.49
N ALA A 73 -1.11 -4.38 9.59
CA ALA A 73 -2.01 -5.18 10.42
C ALA A 73 -2.00 -6.66 10.04
N SER A 74 -1.68 -6.99 8.78
CA SER A 74 -1.50 -8.36 8.31
C SER A 74 -0.30 -9.09 8.92
N LEU A 75 0.54 -8.43 9.74
CA LEU A 75 1.54 -9.07 10.59
C LEU A 75 0.92 -9.98 11.66
N GLY A 76 -0.33 -9.71 12.04
CA GLY A 76 -1.09 -10.51 13.01
C GLY A 76 -0.29 -10.79 14.28
N ARG A 77 -0.07 -12.07 14.57
CA ARG A 77 0.65 -12.52 15.78
C ARG A 77 2.14 -12.15 15.83
N HIS A 78 2.70 -11.59 14.75
CA HIS A 78 4.11 -11.20 14.66
C HIS A 78 4.33 -9.69 14.74
N MET A 79 3.30 -8.91 15.06
CA MET A 79 3.38 -7.45 15.12
C MET A 79 4.50 -6.95 16.06
N GLN A 80 4.67 -7.60 17.21
CA GLN A 80 5.71 -7.31 18.21
C GLN A 80 7.15 -7.60 17.73
N LYS A 81 7.32 -8.31 16.61
CA LYS A 81 8.65 -8.59 16.03
C LYS A 81 9.17 -7.42 15.20
N VAL A 82 8.34 -6.43 14.91
CA VAL A 82 8.74 -5.24 14.16
C VAL A 82 9.09 -4.14 15.16
N ARG A 83 10.38 -3.79 15.25
CA ARG A 83 10.86 -2.78 16.20
C ARG A 83 10.45 -1.36 15.79
N ARG A 84 10.42 -1.09 14.49
CA ARG A 84 10.06 0.22 13.92
C ARG A 84 9.31 0.04 12.62
N VAL A 85 8.30 0.86 12.39
CA VAL A 85 7.54 0.89 11.15
C VAL A 85 7.45 2.31 10.60
N GLN A 86 7.54 2.46 9.28
CA GLN A 86 7.21 3.68 8.55
C GLN A 86 6.09 3.35 7.56
N MET A 87 5.05 4.17 7.55
CA MET A 87 3.91 4.06 6.63
C MET A 87 3.75 5.38 5.88
N GLU A 88 3.31 5.33 4.62
CA GLU A 88 3.02 6.51 3.80
C GLU A 88 1.52 6.84 3.88
N LEU A 89 1.15 7.48 4.98
CA LEU A 89 -0.25 7.80 5.28
C LEU A 89 -0.65 9.18 4.80
N HIS A 90 -1.90 9.32 4.39
CA HIS A 90 -2.46 10.60 3.96
C HIS A 90 -3.50 11.13 4.95
N THR A 91 -3.58 12.47 5.05
CA THR A 91 -4.61 13.14 5.87
C THR A 91 -6.00 12.97 5.27
N HIS A 92 -6.08 12.92 3.94
CA HIS A 92 -7.32 12.69 3.19
C HIS A 92 -7.26 11.31 2.56
N VAL A 93 -8.30 10.51 2.78
CA VAL A 93 -8.48 9.20 2.14
C VAL A 93 -8.57 9.39 0.64
N ARG A 94 -7.68 8.73 -0.11
CA ARG A 94 -7.60 8.78 -1.57
C ARG A 94 -8.19 7.53 -2.20
N HIS A 95 -8.20 6.42 -1.46
CA HIS A 95 -8.64 5.12 -1.96
C HIS A 95 -9.69 4.47 -1.06
N HIS A 96 -10.57 3.67 -1.65
CA HIS A 96 -11.51 2.86 -0.89
C HIS A 96 -10.75 1.87 0.01
N GLY A 97 -11.01 1.92 1.32
CA GLY A 97 -10.34 1.07 2.31
C GLY A 97 -9.08 1.67 2.94
N GLU A 98 -8.58 2.81 2.44
CA GLU A 98 -7.53 3.58 3.11
C GLU A 98 -8.08 4.21 4.41
N LEU A 99 -7.23 4.25 5.44
CA LEU A 99 -7.51 4.93 6.68
C LEU A 99 -6.81 6.28 6.70
N ALA A 100 -7.49 7.31 7.22
CA ALA A 100 -6.84 8.60 7.42
C ALA A 100 -5.70 8.46 8.45
N CYS A 101 -4.65 9.24 8.27
CA CYS A 101 -3.46 9.23 9.14
C CYS A 101 -3.82 9.33 10.64
N ALA A 102 -4.79 10.17 11.00
CA ALA A 102 -5.24 10.31 12.39
C ALA A 102 -5.83 9.02 12.98
N ASP A 103 -6.61 8.29 12.19
CA ASP A 103 -7.21 7.02 12.63
C ASP A 103 -6.15 5.93 12.81
N VAL A 104 -5.15 5.91 11.93
CA VAL A 104 -4.01 4.99 12.05
C VAL A 104 -3.20 5.30 13.31
N ILE A 105 -2.89 6.58 13.58
CA ILE A 105 -2.20 6.98 14.82
C ILE A 105 -2.99 6.54 16.04
N ALA A 106 -4.31 6.76 16.07
CA ALA A 106 -5.17 6.37 17.18
C ALA A 106 -5.17 4.84 17.41
N ARG A 107 -5.18 4.05 16.33
CA ARG A 107 -5.08 2.58 16.42
C ARG A 107 -3.71 2.12 16.90
N MET A 108 -2.64 2.72 16.37
CA MET A 108 -1.26 2.39 16.74
C MET A 108 -0.96 2.70 18.21
N ALA A 109 -1.63 3.72 18.79
CA ALA A 109 -1.50 4.06 20.20
C ALA A 109 -2.15 3.03 21.15
N GLN A 110 -2.92 2.06 20.63
CA GLN A 110 -3.58 1.00 21.39
C GLN A 110 -2.84 -0.34 21.32
N LEU A 111 -1.78 -0.44 20.51
CA LEU A 111 -0.93 -1.62 20.34
C LEU A 111 0.19 -1.66 21.39
#